data_AF-A0A0P9UDH8-F1
#
_entry.id   AF-A0A0P9UDH8-F1
#
_cell.length_a   1.000
_cell.length_b   1.000
_cell.length_c   1.000
_cell.angle_alpha   90.00
_cell.angle_beta   90.00
_cell.angle_gamma   90.00
#
_symmetry.space_group_name_H-M   'P 1'
#
loop_
_entity.id
_entity.type
_entity.pdbx_description
1 polymer ?
#
loop_
_entity_poly.entity_id
_entity_poly.type
_entity_poly.pdbx_seq_one_letter_code
_entity_poly.pdbx_strand_id
1 'polypeptide(L)' 'MPDGTETVADAHNEQNVVVVHGVSRLFRFRLNGLVVEARPTAQVNTGYNFNGTTTGEIRELKHAEQ' A
#
# COMPACT_ATOMS: atom_id res chain seq x y z
N MET A 1 -7.94 5.59 -8.08
CA MET A 1 -8.99 5.92 -7.10
C MET A 1 -10.35 5.48 -7.63
N PRO A 2 -11.38 5.29 -6.78
CA PRO A 2 -12.71 4.86 -7.22
C PRO A 2 -13.38 5.80 -8.24
N ASP A 3 -13.01 7.08 -8.21
CA ASP A 3 -13.40 8.14 -9.14
C ASP A 3 -12.61 8.14 -10.47
N GLY A 4 -11.71 7.18 -10.66
CA GLY A 4 -10.86 7.07 -11.85
C GLY A 4 -9.59 7.92 -11.81
N THR A 5 -9.38 8.75 -10.79
CA THR A 5 -8.15 9.54 -10.64
C THR A 5 -6.96 8.68 -10.21
N GLU A 6 -5.75 9.16 -10.45
CA GLU A 6 -4.51 8.52 -10.01
C GLU A 6 -3.93 9.25 -8.81
N THR A 7 -3.32 8.50 -7.89
CA THR A 7 -2.57 9.04 -6.76
C THR A 7 -1.24 8.32 -6.62
N VAL A 8 -0.21 9.02 -6.16
CA VAL A 8 1.07 8.40 -5.81
C VAL A 8 0.83 7.51 -4.58
N ALA A 9 1.21 6.24 -4.69
CA ALA A 9 1.10 5.29 -3.59
C ALA A 9 2.34 5.37 -2.70
N ASP A 10 2.15 5.16 -1.39
CA ASP A 10 3.28 4.89 -0.51
C ASP A 10 3.87 3.51 -0.86
N ALA A 11 5.18 3.46 -1.04
CA ALA A 11 5.88 2.26 -1.45
C ALA A 11 7.35 2.32 -1.07
N HIS A 12 7.95 1.14 -0.92
CA HIS A 12 9.40 1.00 -0.75
C HIS A 12 9.92 -0.16 -1.60
N ASN A 13 11.24 -0.20 -1.79
CA ASN A 13 11.91 -1.28 -2.48
C ASN A 13 12.56 -2.21 -1.47
N GLU A 14 12.35 -3.51 -1.64
CA GLU A 14 12.99 -4.58 -0.88
C GLU A 14 13.48 -5.66 -1.85
N GLN A 15 14.79 -5.87 -1.94
CA GLN A 15 15.39 -6.94 -2.75
C GLN A 15 14.88 -7.02 -4.21
N ASN A 16 14.76 -5.87 -4.88
CA ASN A 16 14.22 -5.73 -6.24
C ASN A 16 12.70 -5.97 -6.37
N VAL A 17 11.98 -5.97 -5.25
CA VAL A 17 10.51 -5.99 -5.20
C VAL A 17 10.02 -4.63 -4.74
N VAL A 18 9.05 -4.06 -5.45
CA VAL A 18 8.33 -2.87 -4.99
C VAL A 18 7.18 -3.32 -4.11
N VAL A 19 7.23 -2.95 -2.83
CA VAL A 19 6.16 -3.17 -1.86
C VAL A 19 5.30 -1.91 -1.82
N VAL A 20 4.03 -2.02 -2.22
CA VAL A 20 3.07 -0.91 -2.23
C VAL A 20 2.15 -1.02 -1.01
N HIS A 21 2.12 0.00 -0.16
CA HIS A 21 1.21 0.09 0.98
C HIS A 21 -0.13 0.66 0.53
N GLY A 22 -0.95 -0.18 -0.10
CA GLY A 22 -2.30 0.18 -0.49
C GLY A 22 -3.02 -0.95 -1.22
N VAL A 23 -4.36 -0.90 -1.19
CA VAL A 23 -5.20 -1.86 -1.91
C VAL A 23 -5.99 -1.13 -2.99
N SER A 24 -5.80 -1.56 -4.24
CA SER A 24 -6.45 -0.99 -5.42
C SER A 24 -6.79 -2.08 -6.42
N ARG A 25 -7.80 -1.82 -7.26
CA ARG A 25 -8.17 -2.68 -8.40
C ARG A 25 -7.24 -2.51 -9.60
N LEU A 26 -6.42 -1.46 -9.60
CA LEU A 26 -5.49 -1.14 -10.68
C LEU A 26 -4.29 -0.37 -10.13
N PHE A 27 -3.10 -0.75 -10.56
CA PHE A 27 -1.86 -0.03 -10.35
C PHE A 27 -1.25 0.34 -11.70
N ARG A 28 -0.65 1.55 -11.79
CA ARG A 28 0.10 1.99 -12.97
C ARG A 28 1.54 2.26 -12.58
N PHE A 29 2.47 1.56 -13.23
CA PHE A 29 3.90 1.82 -13.12
C PHE A 29 4.31 2.72 -14.26
N ARG A 30 4.91 3.86 -13.94
CA ARG A 30 5.34 4.86 -14.92
C ARG A 30 6.85 5.01 -14.85
N LEU A 31 7.50 4.95 -16.01
CA LEU A 31 8.92 5.25 -16.17
C LEU A 31 9.08 6.12 -17.41
N ASN A 32 9.22 7.43 -17.20
CA ASN A 32 9.21 8.43 -18.29
C ASN A 32 7.96 8.26 -19.18
N GLY A 33 8.16 7.99 -20.47
CA GLY A 33 7.08 7.75 -21.43
C GLY A 33 6.48 6.33 -21.41
N LEU A 34 7.00 5.43 -20.57
CA LEU A 34 6.54 4.04 -20.48
C LEU A 34 5.50 3.89 -19.37
N VAL A 35 4.44 3.13 -19.65
CA VAL A 35 3.37 2.83 -18.70
C VAL A 35 3.06 1.34 -18.73
N VAL A 36 3.00 0.73 -17.55
CA VAL A 36 2.53 -0.65 -17.35
C VAL A 36 1.35 -0.63 -16.40
N GLU A 37 0.27 -1.30 -16.78
CA GLU A 37 -0.89 -1.51 -15.92
C GLU A 37 -0.83 -2.91 -15.29
N ALA A 38 -0.98 -2.96 -13.97
CA ALA A 38 -1.12 -4.21 -13.22
C ALA A 38 -2.50 -4.25 -12.55
N ARG A 39 -3.27 -5.28 -12.88
CA ARG A 39 -4.62 -5.49 -12.36
C ARG A 39 -4.63 -6.73 -11.46
N PRO A 40 -4.67 -6.56 -10.13
CA PRO A 40 -4.81 -7.69 -9.21
C PRO A 40 -6.10 -8.47 -9.53
N THR A 41 -5.98 -9.79 -9.64
CA THR A 41 -7.10 -10.71 -9.90
C THR A 41 -7.70 -11.28 -8.62
N ALA A 42 -6.94 -11.28 -7.54
CA ALA A 42 -7.40 -11.69 -6.21
C ALA A 42 -7.88 -10.48 -5.40
N GLN A 43 -9.04 -10.63 -4.78
CA GLN A 43 -9.56 -9.64 -3.84
C GLN A 43 -9.13 -10.05 -2.42
N VAL A 44 -8.24 -9.25 -1.83
CA VAL A 44 -7.76 -9.49 -0.47
C VAL A 44 -8.77 -8.91 0.50
N ASN A 45 -9.23 -9.70 1.47
CA ASN A 45 -10.14 -9.23 2.51
C ASN A 45 -9.33 -8.35 3.48
N THR A 46 -9.48 -7.03 3.36
CA THR A 46 -8.72 -6.06 4.15
C THR A 46 -9.44 -5.82 5.48
N GLY A 47 -9.02 -6.56 6.50
CA GLY A 47 -9.44 -6.30 7.87
C GLY A 47 -8.84 -4.99 8.40
N TYR A 48 -9.41 -4.47 9.48
CA TYR A 48 -8.84 -3.34 10.21
C TYR A 48 -7.65 -3.79 11.07
N ASN A 49 -6.57 -3.02 11.09
CA ASN A 49 -5.37 -3.30 11.87
C ASN A 49 -5.20 -2.28 13.00
N PHE A 50 -5.41 -2.72 14.24
CA PHE A 50 -5.26 -1.90 15.46
C PHE A 50 -3.79 -1.69 15.88
N ASN A 51 -2.86 -2.51 15.39
CA ASN A 51 -1.47 -2.51 15.88
C ASN A 51 -0.62 -1.39 15.27
N GLY A 52 -1.12 -0.75 14.20
CA GLY A 52 -0.45 0.40 13.56
C GLY A 52 0.82 0.05 12.77
N THR A 53 1.11 -1.24 12.56
CA THR A 53 2.23 -1.72 11.72
C THR A 53 1.76 -2.74 10.70
N THR A 54 2.44 -2.82 9.56
CA THR A 54 2.18 -3.84 8.53
C THR A 54 2.71 -5.23 8.89
N THR A 55 3.59 -5.33 9.90
CA THR A 55 4.15 -6.60 10.41
C THR A 55 3.25 -7.28 11.44
N GLY A 56 2.26 -6.57 11.98
CA GLY A 56 1.41 -7.07 13.07
C GLY A 56 2.00 -6.85 14.46
N GLU A 57 3.20 -6.27 14.57
CA GLU A 57 3.80 -5.87 15.85
C GLU A 57 3.19 -4.55 16.34
N ILE A 58 3.06 -4.34 17.65
CA ILE A 58 2.57 -3.07 18.18
C ILE A 58 3.72 -2.07 18.16
N ARG A 59 3.60 -0.98 17.38
CA ARG A 59 4.53 0.15 17.49
C ARG A 59 4.26 0.84 18.83
N GLU A 60 5.30 0.91 19.68
CA GLU A 60 5.28 1.40 21.07
C GLU A 60 4.04 2.21 21.47
N LEU A 61 3.35 1.76 22.53
CA LEU A 61 2.37 2.58 23.24
C LEU A 61 3.06 3.90 23.61
N LYS A 62 2.71 4.99 22.92
CA LYS A 62 2.96 6.32 23.44
C LYS A 62 2.18 6.36 24.76
N HIS A 63 2.85 6.11 25.88
CA HIS A 63 2.28 6.31 27.21
C HIS A 63 1.87 7.78 27.26
N ALA A 64 0.59 8.05 27.00
CA ALA A 64 -0.01 9.30 27.38
C ALA A 64 -0.12 9.21 28.91
N GLU A 65 0.95 9.63 29.59
CA GLU A 65 0.86 10.00 31.00
C GLU A 65 -0.30 11.00 31.10
N GLN A 66 -1.37 10.57 31.78
CA GLN A 66 -2.49 11.41 32.18
C GLN A 66 -2.12 12.18 33.45
#